data_AF-A0AAV8C6Y2-F1
#
_entry.id   AF-A0AAV8C6Y2-F1
#
_cell.length_a   1.000
_cell.length_b   1.000
_cell.length_c   1.000
_cell.angle_alpha   90.00
_cell.angle_beta   90.00
_cell.angle_gamma   90.00
#
_symmetry.space_group_name_H-M   'P 1'
#
loop_
_entity.id
_entity.type
_entity.pdbx_description
1 polymer ?
#
loop_
_entity_poly.entity_id
_entity_poly.type
_entity_poly.pdbx_seq_one_letter_code
_entity_poly.pdbx_strand_id
1 'polypeptide(L)'
;MSQVDLLWPALMIASAAFQSGASILKEFVFIDGAVRLKGKPPDIFVVNSFGSGFQALFVFLLLPILSNLRGIPFSELPAYLKSGAACFLNFGGNLVDCQGAPLLPLLFIATNMAFNISLLNLVKMTSALVASLAATLAVPISIYVLSLPLPYLPHGTSLNTSFIIGSAILVLGLILYNLPKPKDELKI
;
A
#
# COMPACT_ATOMS: atom_id res chain seq x y z
N MET A 1 13.76 27.08 -2.77
CA MET A 1 12.94 25.87 -2.59
C MET A 1 11.50 26.32 -2.65
N SER A 2 10.84 26.00 -3.76
CA SER A 2 9.52 26.55 -4.09
C SER A 2 8.44 25.94 -3.18
N GLN A 3 7.34 26.64 -2.95
CA GLN A 3 6.22 26.18 -2.12
C GLN A 3 5.65 24.82 -2.58
N VAL A 4 5.81 24.50 -3.88
CA VAL A 4 5.44 23.20 -4.48
C VAL A 4 6.37 22.08 -4.00
N ASP A 5 7.65 22.36 -3.74
CA ASP A 5 8.63 21.37 -3.27
C ASP A 5 8.34 20.89 -1.85
N LEU A 6 7.65 21.69 -1.02
CA LEU A 6 7.28 21.33 0.35
C LEU A 6 5.84 20.79 0.47
N LEU A 7 4.95 21.19 -0.44
CA LEU A 7 3.56 20.73 -0.45
C LEU A 7 3.46 19.21 -0.65
N TRP A 8 4.21 18.64 -1.58
CA TRP A 8 4.18 17.20 -1.86
C TRP A 8 4.68 16.35 -0.69
N PRO A 9 5.84 16.63 -0.07
CA PRO A 9 6.25 15.96 1.16
C PRO A 9 5.22 16.08 2.29
N ALA A 10 4.66 17.28 2.51
CA ALA A 10 3.65 17.48 3.55
C ALA A 10 2.38 16.64 3.28
N LEU A 11 1.92 16.59 2.03
CA LEU A 11 0.79 15.76 1.62
C LEU A 11 1.07 14.27 1.82
N MET A 12 2.29 13.82 1.53
CA MET A 12 2.71 12.44 1.76
C MET A 12 2.74 12.09 3.26
N ILE A 13 3.24 12.99 4.11
CA ILE A 13 3.21 12.81 5.58
C ILE A 13 1.77 12.72 6.09
N ALA A 14 0.89 13.63 5.63
CA ALA A 14 -0.52 13.59 5.99
C ALA A 14 -1.19 12.26 5.55
N SER A 15 -0.88 11.79 4.34
CA SER A 15 -1.37 10.50 3.83
C SER A 15 -0.88 9.31 4.65
N ALA A 16 0.38 9.33 5.07
CA ALA A 16 0.95 8.30 5.94
C ALA A 16 0.28 8.27 7.33
N ALA A 17 -0.12 9.43 7.87
CA ALA A 17 -0.87 9.49 9.11
C ALA A 17 -2.24 8.81 8.99
N PHE A 18 -2.98 9.02 7.89
CA PHE A 18 -4.24 8.31 7.62
C PHE A 18 -4.02 6.79 7.46
N GLN A 19 -2.94 6.38 6.79
CA GLN A 19 -2.58 4.97 6.65
C GLN A 19 -2.31 4.33 8.02
N SER A 20 -1.59 5.01 8.90
CA SER A 20 -1.34 4.56 10.28
C SER A 20 -2.64 4.44 11.08
N GLY A 21 -3.51 5.46 11.01
CA GLY A 21 -4.83 5.43 11.65
C GLY A 21 -5.68 4.25 11.17
N ALA A 22 -5.67 3.95 9.88
CA ALA A 22 -6.37 2.79 9.33
C ALA A 22 -5.83 1.46 9.86
N SER A 23 -4.52 1.33 10.06
CA SER A 23 -3.91 0.14 10.66
C SER A 23 -4.30 -0.04 12.13
N ILE A 24 -4.34 1.05 12.92
CA ILE A 24 -4.80 1.02 14.31
C ILE A 24 -6.28 0.62 14.39
N LEU A 25 -7.13 1.16 13.53
CA LEU A 25 -8.55 0.79 13.48
C LEU A 25 -8.74 -0.68 13.10
N LYS A 26 -7.94 -1.22 12.16
CA LYS A 26 -7.95 -2.65 11.81
C LYS A 26 -7.55 -3.53 12.99
N GLU A 27 -6.49 -3.15 13.72
CA GLU A 27 -6.08 -3.84 14.95
C GLU A 27 -7.21 -3.84 15.98
N PHE A 28 -7.85 -2.68 16.20
CA PHE A 28 -9.00 -2.57 17.11
C PHE A 28 -10.15 -3.49 16.70
N VAL A 29 -10.48 -3.58 15.41
CA VAL A 29 -11.51 -4.51 14.89
C VAL A 29 -11.16 -5.97 15.19
N PHE A 30 -9.88 -6.37 15.09
CA PHE A 30 -9.46 -7.72 15.44
C PHE A 30 -9.58 -7.99 16.94
N ILE A 31 -9.17 -7.04 17.79
CA ILE A 31 -9.23 -7.15 19.25
C ILE A 31 -10.68 -7.18 19.75
N ASP A 32 -11.48 -6.16 19.42
CA ASP A 32 -12.89 -6.05 19.84
C ASP A 32 -13.73 -7.20 19.25
N GLY A 33 -13.45 -7.57 18.00
CA GLY A 33 -14.07 -8.73 17.36
C GLY A 33 -13.80 -10.03 18.13
N ALA A 34 -12.57 -10.26 18.60
CA ALA A 34 -12.25 -11.44 19.41
C ALA A 34 -13.03 -11.46 20.74
N VAL A 35 -13.17 -10.31 21.41
CA VAL A 35 -13.96 -10.17 22.63
C VAL A 35 -15.41 -10.55 22.38
N ARG A 36 -16.02 -10.03 21.30
CA ARG A 36 -17.43 -10.29 20.95
C ARG A 36 -17.68 -11.71 20.43
N LEU A 37 -16.70 -12.34 19.80
CA LEU A 37 -16.81 -13.67 19.18
C LEU A 37 -16.26 -14.81 20.06
N LYS A 38 -16.35 -14.66 21.40
CA LYS A 38 -15.94 -15.69 22.38
C LYS A 38 -14.47 -16.11 22.23
N GLY A 39 -13.58 -15.14 22.01
CA GLY A 39 -12.13 -15.35 21.89
C GLY A 39 -11.67 -15.69 20.47
N LYS A 40 -12.55 -15.72 19.47
CA LYS A 40 -12.17 -15.97 18.07
C LYS A 40 -12.06 -14.64 17.30
N PRO A 41 -10.86 -14.15 16.97
CA PRO A 41 -10.75 -12.92 16.18
C PRO A 41 -11.41 -13.09 14.81
N PRO A 42 -11.99 -12.02 14.24
CA PRO A 42 -12.54 -12.01 12.90
C PRO A 42 -11.59 -12.63 11.86
N ASP A 43 -12.18 -13.29 10.86
CA ASP A 43 -11.42 -13.82 9.75
C ASP A 43 -10.82 -12.66 8.93
N ILE A 44 -9.56 -12.81 8.53
CA ILE A 44 -8.85 -11.85 7.67
C ILE A 44 -9.60 -11.68 6.36
N PHE A 45 -10.18 -12.75 5.82
CA PHE A 45 -10.96 -12.67 4.58
C PHE A 45 -12.18 -11.75 4.71
N VAL A 46 -12.85 -11.76 5.86
CA VAL A 46 -13.98 -10.87 6.13
C VAL A 46 -13.51 -9.43 6.17
N VAL A 47 -12.49 -9.13 6.98
CA VAL A 47 -11.98 -7.76 7.14
C VAL A 47 -11.43 -7.20 5.82
N ASN A 48 -10.67 -8.00 5.06
CA ASN A 48 -10.13 -7.60 3.76
C ASN A 48 -11.24 -7.39 2.71
N SER A 49 -12.22 -8.31 2.62
CA SER A 49 -13.28 -8.23 1.62
C SER A 49 -14.20 -7.04 1.85
N PHE A 50 -14.61 -6.78 3.10
CA PHE A 50 -15.39 -5.59 3.43
C PHE A 50 -14.58 -4.31 3.19
N GLY A 51 -13.31 -4.30 3.58
CA GLY A 51 -12.40 -3.17 3.32
C GLY A 51 -12.28 -2.84 1.83
N SER A 52 -11.96 -3.84 0.99
CA SER A 52 -11.86 -3.65 -0.47
C SER A 52 -13.20 -3.30 -1.11
N GLY A 53 -14.30 -3.89 -0.65
CA GLY A 53 -15.65 -3.60 -1.15
C GLY A 53 -16.07 -2.15 -0.92
N PHE A 54 -15.93 -1.66 0.32
CA PHE A 54 -16.20 -0.25 0.63
C PHE A 54 -15.21 0.69 -0.06
N GLN A 55 -13.93 0.33 -0.16
CA GLN A 55 -12.94 1.11 -0.91
C GLN A 55 -13.37 1.26 -2.38
N ALA A 56 -13.76 0.17 -3.04
CA ALA A 56 -14.26 0.23 -4.41
C ALA A 56 -15.49 1.15 -4.52
N LEU A 57 -16.48 0.98 -3.62
CA LEU A 57 -17.69 1.81 -3.59
C LEU A 57 -17.36 3.32 -3.47
N PHE A 58 -16.52 3.70 -2.51
CA PHE A 58 -16.14 5.10 -2.31
C PHE A 58 -15.30 5.64 -3.48
N VAL A 59 -14.42 4.83 -4.06
CA VAL A 59 -13.69 5.23 -5.28
C VAL A 59 -14.68 5.52 -6.39
N PHE A 60 -15.63 4.61 -6.68
CA PHE A 60 -16.66 4.83 -7.71
C PHE A 60 -17.51 6.06 -7.44
N LEU A 61 -17.88 6.33 -6.18
CA LEU A 61 -18.63 7.52 -5.80
C LEU A 61 -17.82 8.82 -6.01
N LEU A 62 -16.51 8.77 -5.78
CA LEU A 62 -15.60 9.91 -5.93
C LEU A 62 -15.08 10.10 -7.36
N LEU A 63 -15.20 9.08 -8.23
CA LEU A 63 -14.71 9.14 -9.61
C LEU A 63 -15.15 10.40 -10.36
N PRO A 64 -16.42 10.86 -10.34
CA PRO A 64 -16.82 12.06 -11.08
C PRO A 64 -16.04 13.32 -10.67
N ILE A 65 -15.76 13.46 -9.37
CA ILE A 65 -15.02 14.59 -8.80
C ILE A 65 -13.55 14.47 -9.20
N LEU A 66 -12.95 13.30 -9.00
CA LEU A 66 -11.54 13.04 -9.32
C LEU A 66 -11.26 13.18 -10.82
N SER A 67 -12.18 12.74 -11.67
CA SER A 67 -12.11 12.88 -13.12
C SER A 67 -12.15 14.35 -13.54
N ASN A 68 -13.02 15.16 -12.93
CA ASN A 68 -13.08 16.59 -13.21
C ASN A 68 -11.77 17.31 -12.80
N LEU A 69 -11.20 16.97 -11.64
CA LEU A 69 -9.89 17.47 -11.20
C LEU A 69 -8.73 17.06 -12.14
N ARG A 70 -8.87 15.92 -12.84
CA ARG A 70 -7.91 15.42 -13.85
C ARG A 70 -8.21 15.95 -15.25
N GLY A 71 -9.22 16.80 -15.43
CA GLY A 71 -9.58 17.42 -16.70
C GLY A 71 -10.48 16.58 -17.61
N ILE A 72 -11.09 15.50 -17.12
CA ILE A 72 -12.00 14.64 -17.90
C ILE A 72 -13.45 15.05 -17.58
N PRO A 73 -14.24 15.50 -18.57
CA PRO A 73 -15.63 15.87 -18.36
C PRO A 73 -16.49 14.63 -18.04
N PHE A 74 -17.54 14.82 -17.23
CA PHE A 74 -18.40 13.74 -16.76
C PHE A 74 -19.09 12.97 -17.91
N SER A 75 -19.41 13.66 -19.01
CA SER A 75 -20.00 13.06 -20.22
C SER A 75 -19.10 12.05 -20.91
N GLU A 76 -17.77 12.21 -20.80
CA GLU A 76 -16.79 11.33 -21.43
C GLU A 76 -16.34 10.19 -20.50
N LEU A 77 -16.67 10.27 -19.21
CA LEU A 77 -16.26 9.30 -18.20
C LEU A 77 -16.66 7.86 -18.55
N PRO A 78 -17.89 7.54 -19.01
CA PRO A 78 -18.25 6.18 -19.38
C PRO A 78 -17.44 5.65 -20.57
N ALA A 79 -17.19 6.50 -21.57
CA ALA A 79 -16.38 6.15 -22.73
C ALA A 79 -14.90 5.93 -22.33
N TYR A 80 -14.37 6.79 -21.46
CA TYR A 80 -13.02 6.67 -20.89
C TYR A 80 -12.85 5.37 -20.10
N LEU A 81 -13.79 5.02 -19.22
CA LEU A 81 -13.77 3.77 -18.46
C LEU A 81 -13.88 2.55 -19.37
N LYS A 82 -14.74 2.60 -20.40
CA LYS A 82 -14.89 1.52 -21.38
C LYS A 82 -13.60 1.28 -22.17
N SER A 83 -12.97 2.35 -22.66
CA SER A 83 -11.69 2.27 -23.36
C SER A 83 -10.57 1.75 -22.45
N GLY A 84 -10.54 2.22 -21.20
CA GLY A 84 -9.62 1.72 -20.18
C GLY A 84 -9.82 0.22 -19.88
N ALA A 85 -11.06 -0.24 -19.76
CA ALA A 85 -11.39 -1.64 -19.53
C ALA A 85 -11.05 -2.54 -20.74
N ALA A 86 -11.30 -2.05 -21.96
CA ALA A 86 -10.91 -2.72 -23.19
C ALA A 86 -9.39 -2.89 -23.27
N CYS A 87 -8.63 -1.85 -22.92
CA CYS A 87 -7.17 -1.92 -22.82
C CYS A 87 -6.70 -2.87 -21.71
N PHE A 88 -7.30 -2.78 -20.52
CA PHE A 88 -6.95 -3.57 -19.34
C PHE A 88 -7.11 -5.08 -19.57
N LEU A 89 -8.23 -5.48 -20.20
CA LEU A 89 -8.55 -6.87 -20.51
C LEU A 89 -8.03 -7.31 -21.88
N ASN A 90 -7.40 -6.41 -22.62
CA ASN A 90 -6.96 -6.60 -24.01
C ASN A 90 -8.09 -7.08 -24.95
N PHE A 91 -9.29 -6.52 -24.77
CA PHE A 91 -10.43 -6.77 -25.66
C PHE A 91 -10.40 -5.80 -26.85
N GLY A 92 -10.29 -6.35 -28.06
CA GLY A 92 -10.31 -5.59 -29.31
C GLY A 92 -8.92 -5.09 -29.71
N GLY A 93 -8.21 -5.88 -30.52
CA GLY A 93 -6.80 -5.71 -30.90
C GLY A 93 -6.43 -4.49 -31.75
N ASN A 94 -7.09 -3.33 -31.56
CA ASN A 94 -6.87 -2.09 -32.29
C ASN A 94 -6.61 -0.85 -31.40
N LEU A 95 -6.38 -1.02 -30.09
CA LEU A 95 -5.91 0.08 -29.25
C LEU A 95 -4.37 0.09 -29.31
N VAL A 96 -3.82 1.11 -29.97
CA VAL A 96 -2.43 1.22 -30.46
C VAL A 96 -1.36 1.18 -29.36
N ASP A 97 -1.70 1.08 -28.07
CA ASP A 97 -0.71 1.21 -26.99
C ASP A 97 -0.94 0.38 -25.71
N CYS A 98 -1.69 -0.72 -25.78
CA CYS A 98 -1.97 -1.57 -24.61
C CYS A 98 -0.87 -2.62 -24.33
N GLN A 99 0.40 -2.22 -24.34
CA GLN A 99 1.52 -3.15 -24.15
C GLN A 99 1.50 -3.79 -22.75
N GLY A 100 1.60 -5.12 -22.71
CA GLY A 100 1.62 -5.90 -21.47
C GLY A 100 0.24 -6.27 -20.89
N ALA A 101 -0.87 -5.81 -21.47
CA ALA A 101 -2.20 -6.25 -21.07
C ALA A 101 -2.56 -7.64 -21.66
N PRO A 102 -3.32 -8.49 -20.94
CA PRO A 102 -3.88 -8.29 -19.59
C PRO A 102 -2.94 -8.77 -18.47
N LEU A 103 -1.82 -9.40 -18.79
CA LEU A 103 -0.97 -10.09 -17.82
C LEU A 103 -0.37 -9.14 -16.78
N LEU A 104 0.21 -8.02 -17.20
CA LEU A 104 0.89 -7.09 -16.30
C LEU A 104 -0.09 -6.40 -15.31
N PRO A 105 -1.27 -5.92 -15.73
CA PRO A 105 -2.29 -5.44 -14.80
C PRO A 105 -2.80 -6.52 -13.83
N LEU A 106 -2.98 -7.76 -14.28
CA LEU A 106 -3.39 -8.87 -13.40
C LEU A 106 -2.30 -9.21 -12.38
N LEU A 107 -1.03 -9.20 -12.79
CA LEU A 107 0.10 -9.40 -11.89
C LEU A 107 0.16 -8.29 -10.83
N PHE A 108 -0.03 -7.03 -11.23
CA PHE A 108 -0.11 -5.91 -10.30
C PHE A 108 -1.22 -6.12 -9.25
N ILE A 109 -2.43 -6.50 -9.66
CA ILE A 109 -3.54 -6.77 -8.73
C ILE A 109 -3.18 -7.92 -7.78
N ALA A 110 -2.66 -9.03 -8.33
CA ALA A 110 -2.30 -10.20 -7.53
C ALA A 110 -1.24 -9.86 -6.47
N THR A 111 -0.17 -9.16 -6.85
CA THR A 111 0.89 -8.75 -5.92
C THR A 111 0.40 -7.73 -4.90
N ASN A 112 -0.43 -6.75 -5.29
CA ASN A 112 -1.00 -5.78 -4.36
C ASN A 112 -1.92 -6.45 -3.33
N MET A 113 -2.76 -7.39 -3.79
CA MET A 113 -3.63 -8.16 -2.91
C MET A 113 -2.84 -9.03 -1.93
N ALA A 114 -1.81 -9.73 -2.42
CA ALA A 114 -0.93 -10.54 -1.57
C ALA A 114 -0.25 -9.70 -0.48
N PHE A 115 0.20 -8.49 -0.83
CA PHE A 115 0.77 -7.54 0.13
C PHE A 115 -0.25 -7.10 1.19
N ASN A 116 -1.46 -6.70 0.78
CA ASN A 116 -2.52 -6.28 1.70
C ASN A 116 -2.93 -7.39 2.68
N ILE A 117 -3.07 -8.62 2.19
CA ILE A 117 -3.39 -9.80 3.02
C ILE A 117 -2.24 -10.10 3.99
N SER A 118 -1.00 -10.06 3.52
CA SER A 118 0.18 -10.31 4.37
C SER A 118 0.27 -9.29 5.51
N LEU A 119 0.04 -8.00 5.20
CA LEU A 119 0.04 -6.94 6.19
C LEU A 119 -1.10 -7.10 7.21
N LEU A 120 -2.31 -7.45 6.76
CA LEU A 120 -3.44 -7.75 7.65
C LEU A 120 -3.17 -8.94 8.56
N ASN A 121 -2.56 -10.00 8.04
CA ASN A 121 -2.16 -11.16 8.83
C ASN A 121 -1.14 -10.77 9.92
N LEU A 122 -0.18 -9.91 9.56
CA LEU A 122 0.81 -9.42 10.51
C LEU A 122 0.18 -8.56 11.61
N VAL A 123 -0.73 -7.63 11.25
CA VAL A 123 -1.50 -6.83 12.23
C VAL A 123 -2.30 -7.74 13.15
N LYS A 124 -2.94 -8.79 12.63
CA LYS A 124 -3.73 -9.75 13.42
C LYS A 124 -2.87 -10.55 14.42
N MET A 125 -1.67 -10.95 14.03
CA MET A 125 -0.77 -11.75 14.88
C MET A 125 0.05 -10.92 15.85
N THR A 126 0.28 -9.64 15.56
CA THR A 126 1.20 -8.77 16.30
C THR A 126 0.49 -7.50 16.77
N SER A 127 0.89 -6.34 16.26
CA SER A 127 0.26 -5.04 16.48
C SER A 127 0.41 -4.17 15.23
N ALA A 128 -0.39 -3.11 15.12
CA ALA A 128 -0.27 -2.15 14.02
C ALA A 128 1.12 -1.49 13.99
N LEU A 129 1.75 -1.30 15.15
CA LEU A 129 3.11 -0.75 15.26
C LEU A 129 4.14 -1.71 14.66
N VAL A 130 4.17 -2.97 15.10
CA VAL A 130 5.13 -3.97 14.58
C VAL A 130 4.92 -4.20 13.09
N ALA A 131 3.67 -4.26 12.64
CA ALA A 131 3.35 -4.37 11.22
C ALA A 131 3.84 -3.16 10.40
N SER A 132 3.72 -1.95 10.93
CA SER A 132 4.21 -0.73 10.28
C SER A 132 5.74 -0.67 10.24
N LEU A 133 6.42 -1.15 11.29
CA LEU A 133 7.88 -1.28 11.32
C LEU A 133 8.37 -2.32 10.30
N ALA A 134 7.68 -3.44 10.18
CA ALA A 134 7.99 -4.44 9.15
C ALA A 134 7.74 -3.90 7.73
N ALA A 135 6.66 -3.14 7.52
CA ALA A 135 6.42 -2.46 6.24
C ALA A 135 7.50 -1.40 5.94
N THR A 136 8.06 -0.75 6.96
CA THR A 136 9.18 0.19 6.80
C THR A 136 10.44 -0.50 6.26
N LEU A 137 10.69 -1.78 6.58
CA LEU A 137 11.78 -2.56 5.97
C LEU A 137 11.58 -2.78 4.47
N ALA A 138 10.33 -2.83 3.99
CA ALA A 138 10.06 -2.98 2.56
C ALA A 138 10.51 -1.75 1.75
N VAL A 139 10.64 -0.57 2.38
CA VAL A 139 11.05 0.67 1.72
C VAL A 139 12.49 0.61 1.18
N PRO A 140 13.54 0.35 1.98
CA PRO A 140 14.91 0.25 1.46
C PRO A 140 15.06 -0.91 0.46
N ILE A 141 14.36 -2.02 0.67
CA ILE A 141 14.35 -3.16 -0.26
C ILE A 141 13.76 -2.74 -1.62
N SER A 142 12.60 -2.06 -1.61
CA SER A 142 11.95 -1.59 -2.83
C SER A 142 12.81 -0.59 -3.59
N ILE A 143 13.46 0.34 -2.88
CA ILE A 143 14.36 1.33 -3.50
C ILE A 143 15.56 0.64 -4.14
N TYR A 144 16.12 -0.38 -3.49
CA TYR A 144 17.18 -1.19 -4.08
C TYR A 144 16.70 -1.93 -5.34
N VAL A 145 15.55 -2.59 -5.30
CA VAL A 145 14.99 -3.30 -6.48
C VAL A 145 14.72 -2.33 -7.64
N LEU A 146 14.17 -1.15 -7.35
CA LEU A 146 13.88 -0.11 -8.35
C LEU A 146 15.15 0.54 -8.93
N SER A 147 16.30 0.42 -8.26
CA SER A 147 17.58 0.89 -8.77
C SER A 147 18.17 -0.03 -9.85
N LEU A 148 17.70 -1.27 -9.95
CA LEU A 148 18.12 -2.23 -10.96
C LEU A 148 17.48 -1.93 -12.32
N PRO A 149 18.13 -2.29 -13.44
CA PRO A 149 17.49 -2.21 -14.76
C PRO A 149 16.37 -3.25 -14.84
N LEU A 150 15.12 -2.80 -14.79
CA LEU A 150 13.93 -3.65 -14.83
C LEU A 150 13.32 -3.64 -16.24
N PRO A 151 12.68 -4.74 -16.69
CA PRO A 151 12.14 -4.87 -18.04
C PRO A 151 11.09 -3.80 -18.41
N TYR A 152 10.43 -3.19 -17.42
CA TYR A 152 9.44 -2.12 -17.60
C TYR A 152 9.92 -0.75 -17.08
N LEU A 153 11.16 -0.66 -16.59
CA LEU A 153 11.79 0.57 -16.11
C LEU A 153 13.20 0.66 -16.71
N PRO A 154 13.36 1.26 -17.91
CA PRO A 154 14.58 1.17 -18.71
C PRO A 154 15.77 1.95 -18.13
N HIS A 155 15.57 2.76 -17.09
CA HIS A 155 16.63 3.54 -16.46
C HIS A 155 16.80 3.12 -14.99
N GLY A 156 17.80 2.29 -14.73
CA GLY A 156 18.28 2.04 -13.37
C GLY A 156 19.00 3.29 -12.84
N THR A 157 18.66 3.72 -11.63
CA THR A 157 19.27 4.88 -10.98
C THR A 157 20.42 4.44 -10.07
N SER A 158 21.57 5.12 -10.10
CA SER A 158 22.64 4.87 -9.13
C SER A 158 22.25 5.42 -7.75
N LEU A 159 22.32 4.56 -6.73
CA LEU A 159 22.04 4.95 -5.35
C LEU A 159 23.25 5.68 -4.74
N ASN A 160 23.00 6.82 -4.10
CA ASN A 160 24.03 7.58 -3.39
C ASN A 160 24.50 6.82 -2.13
N THR A 161 25.79 6.83 -1.83
CA THR A 161 26.37 6.24 -0.60
C THR A 161 25.67 6.72 0.68
N SER A 162 25.23 7.98 0.72
CA SER A 162 24.49 8.53 1.86
C SER A 162 23.16 7.79 2.11
N PHE A 163 22.48 7.39 1.04
CA PHE A 163 21.23 6.62 1.12
C PHE A 163 21.49 5.19 1.64
N ILE A 164 22.60 4.57 1.24
CA ILE A 164 23.00 3.25 1.73
C ILE A 164 23.26 3.30 3.25
N ILE A 165 23.99 4.32 3.71
CA ILE A 165 24.26 4.53 5.15
C ILE A 165 22.95 4.77 5.90
N GLY A 166 22.07 5.64 5.40
CA GLY A 166 20.77 5.91 6.03
C GLY A 166 19.89 4.65 6.11
N SER A 167 19.87 3.84 5.06
CA SER A 167 19.16 2.55 5.02
C SER A 167 19.73 1.56 6.04
N ALA A 168 21.06 1.48 6.17
CA ALA A 168 21.70 0.62 7.16
C ALA A 168 21.36 1.03 8.60
N ILE A 169 21.35 2.35 8.89
CA ILE A 169 20.94 2.88 10.20
C ILE A 169 19.47 2.53 10.49
N LEU A 170 18.58 2.69 9.51
CA LEU A 170 17.17 2.36 9.65
C LEU A 170 16.96 0.87 9.96
N VAL A 171 17.61 -0.02 9.20
CA VAL A 171 17.53 -1.47 9.43
C VAL A 171 18.10 -1.84 10.80
N LEU A 172 19.22 -1.24 11.21
CA LEU A 172 19.78 -1.47 12.54
C LEU A 172 18.82 -1.04 13.65
N GLY A 173 18.19 0.14 13.53
CA GLY A 173 17.18 0.61 14.49
C GLY A 173 16.00 -0.35 14.61
N LEU A 174 15.56 -0.92 13.49
CA LEU A 174 14.48 -1.91 13.44
C LEU A 174 14.89 -3.25 14.06
N ILE A 175 16.11 -3.70 13.86
CA ILE A 175 16.66 -4.90 14.52
C ILE A 175 16.69 -4.69 16.03
N LEU A 176 17.27 -3.57 16.49
CA LEU A 176 17.37 -3.24 17.90
C LEU A 176 16.00 -3.16 18.59
N TYR A 177 15.00 -2.62 17.90
CA TYR A 177 13.63 -2.58 18.42
C TYR A 177 13.02 -3.97 18.61
N ASN A 178 13.29 -4.90 17.69
CA ASN A 178 12.76 -6.26 17.71
C ASN A 178 13.57 -7.24 18.57
N LEU A 179 14.72 -6.83 19.11
CA LEU A 179 15.46 -7.67 20.05
C LEU A 179 14.60 -7.95 21.30
N PRO A 180 14.61 -9.18 21.83
CA PRO A 180 13.95 -9.48 23.08
C PRO A 180 14.50 -8.54 24.15
N LYS A 181 13.65 -7.67 24.68
CA LYS A 181 14.04 -6.89 25.86
C LYS A 181 14.30 -7.89 27.00
N PRO A 182 15.42 -7.78 27.73
CA PRO A 182 15.54 -8.53 28.98
C PRO A 182 14.31 -8.24 29.81
N LYS A 183 13.69 -9.29 30.35
CA LYS A 183 12.57 -9.14 31.27
C LYS A 183 13.10 -8.30 32.43
N ASP A 184 12.72 -7.03 32.49
CA ASP A 184 12.72 -6.37 33.79
C ASP A 184 11.81 -7.23 34.66
N GLU A 185 12.38 -7.76 35.74
CA GLU A 185 11.65 -8.30 36.85
C GLU A 185 10.65 -7.24 37.32
N LEU A 186 9.42 -7.27 36.80
CA LEU A 186 8.29 -6.71 37.52
C LEU A 186 7.76 -7.81 38.44
N LYS A 187 8.42 -7.90 39.61
CA LYS A 187 7.67 -8.07 40.86
C LYS A 187 6.65 -6.93 40.91
N ILE A 188 5.36 -7.29 40.84
CA ILE A 188 4.27 -6.99 41.80
C ILE A 188 3.04 -7.75 41.28
#